data_AF-A0A3A6NZ57-F1
#
_entry.id   AF-A0A3A6NZ57-F1
#
_cell.length_a   1.000
_cell.length_b   1.000
_cell.length_c   1.000
_cell.angle_alpha   90.00
_cell.angle_beta   90.00
_cell.angle_gamma   90.00
#
_symmetry.space_group_name_H-M   'P 1'
#
loop_
_entity.id
_entity.type
_entity.pdbx_description
1 polymer ?
#
loop_
_entity_poly.entity_id
_entity_poly.type
_entity_poly.pdbx_seq_one_letter_code
_entity_poly.pdbx_strand_id
1 'polypeptide(L)'
;MTGTTSPNRILVALLLLSLLMLPWSAHAAEAEPSLEGYKEISAFELKQLADSDQQALIINVLSAIEYDSQHIPGSINIPIINMKNTSRLPRDKNTPLVFYCLSDR
;
A
#
# COMPACT_ATOMS: atom_id res chain seq x y z
N MET A 1 48.69 -18.49 33.34
CA MET A 1 48.02 -17.20 33.09
C MET A 1 46.53 -17.47 32.93
N THR A 2 45.78 -17.55 34.02
CA THR A 2 44.35 -17.83 34.02
C THR A 2 43.63 -16.57 34.47
N GLY A 3 42.96 -15.90 33.53
CA GLY A 3 42.25 -14.65 33.78
C GLY A 3 41.01 -14.90 34.63
N THR A 4 40.96 -14.33 35.82
CA THR A 4 39.81 -14.38 36.72
C THR A 4 38.79 -13.32 36.30
N THR A 5 37.82 -13.70 35.47
CA THR A 5 36.66 -12.85 35.18
C THR A 5 35.68 -12.91 36.35
N SER A 6 35.60 -11.82 37.12
CA SER A 6 34.64 -11.67 38.23
C SER A 6 33.20 -11.74 37.72
N PRO A 7 32.30 -12.51 38.38
CA PRO A 7 30.92 -12.74 37.94
C PRO A 7 30.10 -11.45 37.79
N ASN A 8 30.42 -10.40 38.58
CA ASN A 8 29.76 -9.10 38.47
C ASN A 8 30.09 -8.36 37.16
N ARG A 9 31.26 -8.59 36.56
CA ARG A 9 31.63 -7.94 35.30
C ARG A 9 30.86 -8.54 34.12
N ILE A 10 30.58 -9.84 34.18
CA ILE A 10 29.76 -10.54 33.19
C ILE A 10 28.29 -10.13 33.33
N LEU A 11 27.79 -10.06 34.57
CA LEU A 11 26.40 -9.62 34.82
C LEU A 11 26.16 -8.16 34.36
N VAL A 12 27.10 -7.26 34.64
CA VAL A 12 27.03 -5.85 34.21
C VAL A 12 27.16 -5.73 32.69
N ALA A 13 28.02 -6.53 32.05
CA ALA A 13 28.13 -6.55 30.59
C ALA A 13 26.85 -7.07 29.92
N LEU A 14 26.18 -8.09 30.51
CA LEU A 14 24.91 -8.61 30.00
C LEU A 14 23.76 -7.61 30.18
N LEU A 15 23.71 -6.90 31.31
CA LEU A 15 22.72 -5.84 31.55
C LEU A 15 22.91 -4.66 30.58
N LEU A 16 24.15 -4.23 30.34
CA LEU A 16 24.46 -3.15 29.37
C LEU A 16 24.17 -3.56 27.92
N LEU A 17 24.41 -4.83 27.56
CA LEU A 17 24.09 -5.37 26.23
C LEU A 17 22.57 -5.47 26.01
N SER A 18 21.81 -5.81 27.04
CA SER A 18 20.34 -5.85 26.98
C SER A 18 19.70 -4.47 26.81
N LEU A 19 20.33 -3.42 27.34
CA LEU A 19 19.85 -2.04 27.23
C LEU A 19 20.13 -1.44 25.83
N LEU A 20 21.13 -1.95 25.11
CA LEU A 20 21.47 -1.53 23.74
C LEU A 20 20.51 -2.07 22.67
N MET A 21 19.65 -3.04 23.01
CA MET A 21 18.66 -3.66 22.12
C MET A 21 17.27 -3.00 22.18
N LEU A 22 17.11 -1.92 22.93
CA LEU A 22 15.82 -1.23 23.15
C LEU A 22 15.46 -0.11 22.15
N PRO A 23 16.08 0.02 20.96
CA PRO A 23 15.42 0.75 19.89
C PRO A 23 15.36 -0.10 18.61
N TRP A 24 14.63 -1.23 18.63
CA TRP A 24 14.25 -1.95 17.41
C TRP A 24 12.77 -2.33 17.39
N SER A 25 11.92 -1.43 17.86
CA SER A 25 10.45 -1.58 17.71
C SER A 25 9.81 -0.39 17.01
N ALA A 26 10.62 0.52 16.46
CA ALA A 26 10.16 1.62 15.62
C ALA A 26 10.65 1.45 14.18
N HIS A 27 10.54 0.25 13.61
CA HIS A 27 10.24 0.18 12.17
C HIS A 27 8.74 0.44 12.06
N ALA A 28 8.36 1.70 12.26
CA ALA A 28 7.07 2.18 11.82
C ALA A 28 7.02 1.89 10.31
N ALA A 29 5.95 1.22 9.87
CA ALA A 29 5.66 0.99 8.47
C ALA A 29 5.98 2.26 7.68
N GLU A 30 7.02 2.17 6.85
CA GLU A 30 7.50 3.31 6.07
C GLU A 30 6.39 3.61 5.08
N ALA A 31 5.67 4.72 5.32
CA ALA A 31 4.72 5.23 4.36
C ALA A 31 5.53 5.62 3.12
N GLU A 32 5.46 4.77 2.09
CA GLU A 32 6.05 5.02 0.79
C GLU A 32 5.64 6.42 0.28
N PRO A 33 6.54 7.14 -0.40
CA PRO A 33 6.31 8.52 -0.78
C PRO A 33 5.08 8.62 -1.68
N SER A 34 4.05 9.34 -1.23
CA SER A 34 2.90 9.67 -2.05
C SER A 34 3.39 10.45 -3.26
N LEU A 35 3.26 9.88 -4.45
CA LEU A 35 3.52 10.61 -5.69
C LEU A 35 2.60 11.84 -5.71
N GLU A 36 3.19 13.03 -5.83
CA GLU A 36 2.46 14.29 -5.67
C GLU A 36 1.26 14.34 -6.62
N GLY A 37 0.06 14.44 -6.03
CA GLY A 37 -1.19 14.62 -6.77
C GLY A 37 -2.14 13.42 -6.78
N TYR A 38 -1.79 12.27 -6.18
CA TYR A 38 -2.74 11.18 -5.99
C TYR A 38 -2.52 10.40 -4.69
N LYS A 39 -3.58 9.73 -4.21
CA LYS A 39 -3.54 8.84 -3.06
C LYS A 39 -3.47 7.39 -3.52
N GLU A 40 -2.45 6.65 -3.07
CA GLU A 40 -2.43 5.20 -3.17
C GLU A 40 -3.32 4.59 -2.08
N ILE A 41 -4.05 3.54 -2.43
CA ILE A 41 -4.85 2.74 -1.51
C ILE A 41 -4.54 1.28 -1.72
N SER A 42 -4.53 0.52 -0.64
CA SER A 42 -4.38 -0.93 -0.66
C SER A 42 -5.62 -1.63 -1.25
N ALA A 43 -5.46 -2.88 -1.67
CA ALA A 43 -6.59 -3.72 -2.08
C ALA A 43 -7.64 -3.87 -0.97
N PHE A 44 -7.20 -3.90 0.30
CA PHE A 44 -8.09 -3.97 1.46
C PHE A 44 -8.88 -2.66 1.66
N GLU A 45 -8.25 -1.50 1.51
CA GLU A 45 -8.96 -0.21 1.53
C GLU A 45 -9.94 -0.08 0.37
N LEU A 46 -9.56 -0.52 -0.84
CA LEU A 46 -10.48 -0.53 -1.98
C LEU A 46 -11.68 -1.46 -1.74
N LYS A 47 -11.47 -2.63 -1.13
CA LYS A 47 -12.55 -3.55 -0.74
C LYS A 47 -13.51 -2.88 0.24
N GLN A 48 -12.98 -2.23 1.28
CA GLN A 48 -13.80 -1.50 2.25
C GLN A 48 -14.58 -0.35 1.60
N LEU A 49 -13.95 0.38 0.68
CA LEU A 49 -14.61 1.45 -0.08
C LEU A 49 -15.75 0.90 -0.92
N ALA A 50 -15.53 -0.20 -1.64
CA ALA A 50 -16.52 -0.86 -2.48
C ALA A 50 -17.70 -1.46 -1.69
N ASP A 51 -17.46 -1.88 -0.43
CA ASP A 51 -18.50 -2.40 0.46
C ASP A 51 -19.27 -1.28 1.21
N SER A 52 -18.80 -0.02 1.13
CA SER A 52 -19.39 1.12 1.82
C SER A 52 -20.38 1.89 0.95
N ASP A 53 -21.17 2.79 1.54
CA ASP A 53 -22.01 3.74 0.80
C ASP A 53 -21.20 4.86 0.12
N GLN A 54 -19.88 4.97 0.36
CA GLN A 54 -19.03 5.94 -0.32
C GLN A 54 -18.81 5.52 -1.77
N GLN A 55 -19.47 6.23 -2.68
CA GLN A 55 -19.36 5.96 -4.11
C GLN A 55 -18.02 6.48 -4.67
N ALA A 56 -17.20 5.56 -5.15
CA ALA A 56 -16.06 5.85 -6.02
C ALA A 56 -16.23 5.09 -7.34
N LEU A 57 -15.82 5.69 -8.45
CA LEU A 57 -15.77 4.99 -9.73
C LEU A 57 -14.45 4.22 -9.82
N ILE A 58 -14.54 2.89 -9.81
CA ILE A 58 -13.40 2.00 -9.95
C ILE A 58 -13.15 1.76 -11.44
N ILE A 59 -11.93 2.03 -11.91
CA ILE A 59 -11.57 2.05 -13.32
C ILE A 59 -10.38 1.12 -13.55
N ASN A 60 -10.61 0.07 -14.34
CA ASN A 60 -9.57 -0.80 -14.85
C ASN A 60 -8.98 -0.20 -16.14
N VAL A 61 -7.65 -0.10 -16.23
CA VAL A 61 -6.96 0.51 -17.39
C VAL A 61 -6.32 -0.50 -18.37
N LEU A 62 -6.52 -1.80 -18.15
CA LEU A 62 -6.03 -2.87 -19.02
C LEU A 62 -6.81 -2.92 -20.34
N SER A 63 -6.36 -3.78 -21.26
CA SER A 63 -7.13 -4.07 -22.47
C SER A 63 -8.50 -4.67 -22.13
N ALA A 64 -9.44 -4.57 -23.07
CA ALA A 64 -10.76 -5.17 -22.90
C ALA A 64 -10.67 -6.69 -22.69
N ILE A 65 -9.74 -7.36 -23.39
CA ILE A 65 -9.54 -8.81 -23.27
C ILE A 65 -9.09 -9.20 -21.85
N GLU A 66 -8.15 -8.46 -21.27
CA GLU A 66 -7.68 -8.71 -19.90
C GLU A 66 -8.77 -8.44 -18.86
N TYR A 67 -9.53 -7.36 -19.06
CA TYR A 67 -10.66 -7.03 -18.18
C TYR A 67 -11.77 -8.09 -18.23
N ASP A 68 -12.14 -8.55 -19.43
CA ASP A 68 -13.17 -9.59 -19.61
C ASP A 68 -12.73 -10.93 -19.00
N SER A 69 -11.41 -11.21 -19.01
CA SER A 69 -10.83 -12.38 -18.35
C SER A 69 -10.97 -12.31 -16.83
N GLN A 70 -10.59 -11.17 -16.22
CA GLN A 70 -10.74 -10.96 -14.77
C GLN A 70 -10.74 -9.47 -14.41
N HIS A 71 -11.70 -9.06 -13.58
CA HIS A 71 -11.79 -7.69 -13.06
C HIS A 71 -12.48 -7.62 -11.70
N ILE A 72 -12.39 -6.45 -11.06
CA ILE A 72 -13.08 -6.17 -9.80
C ILE A 72 -14.56 -5.93 -10.12
N PRO A 73 -15.52 -6.67 -9.52
CA PRO A 73 -16.95 -6.46 -9.76
C PRO A 73 -17.37 -5.01 -9.53
N GLY A 74 -18.18 -4.46 -10.44
CA GLY A 74 -18.63 -3.07 -10.39
C GLY A 74 -17.63 -2.04 -10.95
N SER A 75 -16.40 -2.43 -11.25
CA SER A 75 -15.46 -1.55 -11.97
C SER A 75 -15.86 -1.38 -13.43
N ILE A 76 -15.34 -0.34 -14.09
CA ILE A 76 -15.47 -0.13 -15.53
C ILE A 76 -14.13 -0.27 -16.25
N ASN A 77 -14.12 -0.73 -17.50
CA ASN A 77 -12.91 -0.77 -18.32
C ASN A 77 -12.71 0.50 -19.16
N ILE A 78 -11.61 1.23 -18.94
CA ILE A 78 -11.15 2.30 -19.83
C ILE A 78 -9.69 2.01 -20.17
N PRO A 79 -9.41 1.29 -21.28
CA PRO A 79 -8.04 0.98 -21.66
C PRO A 79 -7.19 2.24 -21.71
N ILE A 80 -5.95 2.17 -21.21
CA ILE A 80 -5.07 3.35 -21.09
C ILE A 80 -4.88 4.09 -22.43
N ILE A 81 -4.85 3.34 -23.54
CA ILE A 81 -4.77 3.87 -24.91
C ILE A 81 -5.95 4.77 -25.29
N ASN A 82 -7.10 4.60 -24.65
CA ASN A 82 -8.33 5.34 -24.91
C ASN A 82 -8.57 6.46 -23.89
N MET A 83 -7.75 6.56 -22.84
CA MET A 83 -8.00 7.45 -21.69
C MET A 83 -8.12 8.93 -22.07
N LYS A 84 -7.34 9.40 -23.05
CA LYS A 84 -7.38 10.80 -23.49
C LYS A 84 -8.69 11.21 -24.17
N ASN A 85 -9.41 10.24 -24.74
CA ASN A 85 -10.57 10.49 -25.61
C ASN A 85 -11.87 9.93 -25.01
N THR A 86 -11.82 9.38 -23.79
CA THR A 86 -13.00 8.76 -23.18
C THR A 86 -14.02 9.81 -22.73
N SER A 87 -15.29 9.56 -23.01
CA SER A 87 -16.42 10.31 -22.46
C SER A 87 -17.06 9.62 -21.25
N ARG A 88 -16.47 8.51 -20.78
CA ARG A 88 -17.02 7.67 -19.71
C ARG A 88 -16.72 8.17 -18.30
N LEU A 89 -15.84 9.16 -18.15
CA LEU A 89 -15.53 9.76 -16.85
C LEU A 89 -16.67 10.69 -16.40
N PRO A 90 -16.93 10.79 -15.08
CA PRO A 90 -17.89 11.73 -14.53
C PRO A 90 -17.56 13.18 -14.93
N ARG A 91 -18.62 13.97 -15.15
CA ARG A 91 -18.48 15.42 -15.39
C ARG A 91 -18.08 16.16 -14.12
N ASP A 92 -18.58 15.71 -12.97
CA ASP A 92 -18.24 16.26 -11.67
C ASP A 92 -16.79 15.86 -11.29
N LYS A 93 -15.95 16.86 -11.06
CA LYS A 93 -14.54 16.68 -10.70
C LYS A 93 -14.33 16.28 -9.25
N ASN A 94 -15.37 16.34 -8.43
CA ASN A 94 -15.33 15.89 -7.04
C ASN A 94 -15.66 14.39 -6.90
N THR A 95 -16.11 13.73 -7.97
CA THR A 95 -16.38 12.28 -7.93
C THR A 95 -15.07 11.52 -7.68
N PRO A 96 -14.95 10.73 -6.60
CA PRO A 96 -13.74 9.95 -6.35
C PRO A 96 -13.52 8.91 -7.44
N LEU A 97 -12.29 8.84 -7.97
CA LEU A 97 -11.88 7.87 -8.97
C LEU A 97 -10.78 6.98 -8.39
N VAL A 98 -10.89 5.67 -8.59
CA VAL A 98 -9.83 4.71 -8.26
C VAL A 98 -9.40 4.03 -9.56
N PHE A 99 -8.14 4.22 -9.93
CA PHE A 99 -7.57 3.55 -11.09
C PHE A 99 -6.77 2.33 -10.64
N TYR A 100 -6.89 1.22 -11.38
CA TYR A 100 -6.07 0.04 -11.16
C TYR A 100 -5.70 -0.66 -12.48
N CYS A 101 -4.56 -1.34 -12.46
CA CYS A 101 -4.11 -2.24 -13.53
C CYS A 101 -3.77 -3.62 -12.94
N LEU A 102 -3.14 -4.49 -13.73
CA LEU A 102 -2.53 -5.70 -13.20
C LEU A 102 -1.28 -5.30 -12.40
N SER A 103 -1.29 -5.54 -11.10
CA SER A 103 -0.09 -5.38 -10.27
C SER A 103 0.77 -6.64 -10.38
N ASP A 104 2.08 -6.46 -10.51
CA ASP A 104 3.11 -7.49 -10.60
C ASP A 104 3.74 -7.83 -9.22
N ARG A 105 3.17 -7.32 -8.13
CA ARG A 105 3.64 -7.55 -6.76
C ARG A 105 2.74 -8.48 -5.96
#